data_AF-D5E357-F1
#
_entry.id   AF-D5E357-F1
#
_cell.length_a   1.000
_cell.length_b   1.000
_cell.length_c   1.000
_cell.angle_alpha   90.00
_cell.angle_beta   90.00
_cell.angle_gamma   90.00
#
_symmetry.space_group_name_H-M   'P 1'
#
loop_
_entity.id
_entity.type
_entity.pdbx_description
1 polymer ?
#
loop_
_entity_poly.entity_id
_entity_poly.type
_entity_poly.pdbx_seq_one_letter_code
_entity_poly.pdbx_strand_id
1 'polypeptide(L)' 'MGELFWMTLFGACIWVPIIWNKIAIGKRIAHEEKKAGRDLTGEINPFTGGRM' A
#
# COMPACT_ATOMS: atom_id res chain seq x y z
N MET A 1 2.95 -27.67 -18.82
CA MET A 1 2.49 -26.56 -17.95
C MET A 1 2.24 -27.14 -16.58
N GLY A 2 3.23 -27.02 -15.68
CA GLY A 2 3.31 -27.81 -14.44
C GLY A 2 2.86 -27.04 -13.19
N GLU A 3 2.88 -27.72 -12.05
CA GLU A 3 2.54 -27.23 -10.70
C GLU A 3 3.20 -25.89 -10.34
N LEU A 4 4.46 -25.69 -10.72
CA LEU A 4 5.20 -24.45 -10.50
C LEU A 4 4.52 -23.21 -11.13
N PHE A 5 3.90 -23.36 -12.30
CA PHE A 5 3.17 -22.27 -12.95
C PHE A 5 1.98 -21.83 -12.09
N TRP A 6 1.19 -22.78 -11.60
CA TRP A 6 0.04 -22.49 -10.74
C TRP A 6 0.46 -21.88 -9.41
N MET A 7 1.51 -22.40 -8.76
CA MET A 7 2.05 -21.81 -7.53
C MET A 7 2.50 -20.36 -7.73
N THR A 8 3.17 -20.08 -8.85
CA THR A 8 3.63 -18.72 -9.16
C THR A 8 2.46 -17.78 -9.43
N LEU A 9 1.45 -18.24 -10.18
CA LEU A 9 0.25 -17.47 -10.49
C LEU A 9 -0.54 -17.14 -9.22
N PHE A 10 -0.79 -18.13 -8.35
CA PHE A 10 -1.46 -17.91 -7.07
C PHE A 10 -0.68 -16.96 -6.17
N GLY A 11 0.64 -17.13 -6.08
CA GLY A 11 1.51 -16.21 -5.36
C GLY A 11 1.36 -14.77 -5.87
N ALA A 12 1.45 -14.57 -7.19
CA ALA A 12 1.28 -13.25 -7.78
C ALA A 12 -0.11 -12.66 -7.51
N CYS A 13 -1.18 -13.44 -7.64
CA CYS A 13 -2.55 -13.00 -7.36
C CYS A 13 -2.75 -12.52 -5.92
N ILE A 14 -2.01 -13.04 -4.94
CA ILE A 14 -2.07 -12.60 -3.54
C ILE A 14 -1.15 -11.40 -3.31
N TRP A 15 0.09 -11.45 -3.80
CA TRP A 15 1.09 -10.41 -3.50
C TRP A 15 0.83 -9.10 -4.23
N VAL A 16 0.38 -9.13 -5.48
CA VAL A 16 0.10 -7.93 -6.28
C VAL A 16 -0.89 -6.98 -5.58
N PRO A 17 -2.09 -7.41 -5.13
CA PRO A 17 -3.03 -6.52 -4.47
C PRO A 17 -2.50 -6.01 -3.12
N ILE A 18 -1.75 -6.81 -2.37
CA ILE A 18 -1.14 -6.39 -1.09
C ILE A 18 -0.12 -5.26 -1.33
N ILE A 19 0.77 -5.44 -2.31
CA ILE A 19 1.77 -4.45 -2.69
C ILE A 19 1.08 -3.17 -3.17
N TRP A 20 0.08 -3.30 -4.03
CA TRP A 20 -0.68 -2.16 -4.56
C TRP A 20 -1.37 -1.36 -3.45
N ASN A 21 -1.98 -2.04 -2.49
CA ASN A 21 -2.63 -1.40 -1.35
C ASN A 21 -1.64 -0.58 -0.52
N LYS A 22 -0.46 -1.12 -0.22
CA LYS A 22 0.58 -0.39 0.53
C LYS A 22 1.09 0.84 -0.23
N ILE A 23 1.30 0.71 -1.54
CA ILE A 23 1.68 1.84 -2.39
C ILE A 23 0.59 2.92 -2.41
N ALA A 24 -0.68 2.53 -2.53
CA ALA A 24 -1.81 3.46 -2.53
C ALA A 24 -1.91 4.24 -1.21
N ILE A 25 -1.74 3.56 -0.07
CA ILE A 25 -1.70 4.19 1.25
C ILE A 25 -0.54 5.19 1.34
N GLY A 26 0.68 4.80 0.93
CA GLY A 26 1.84 5.69 0.94
C GLY A 26 1.65 6.94 0.08
N LYS A 27 1.04 6.80 -1.11
CA LYS A 27 0.68 7.95 -1.96
C LYS A 27 -0.31 8.88 -1.28
N ARG A 28 -1.29 8.33 -0.54
CA ARG A 28 -2.28 9.13 0.20
C ARG A 28 -1.64 9.91 1.33
N ILE A 29 -0.75 9.27 2.10
CA ILE A 29 0.03 9.90 3.16
C ILE A 29 0.87 11.05 2.60
N ALA A 30 1.66 10.79 1.55
CA ALA A 30 2.50 11.82 0.94
C ALA A 30 1.68 13.00 0.39
N HIS A 31 0.47 12.75 -0.12
CA HIS A 31 -0.44 13.80 -0.55
C HIS A 31 -0.95 14.66 0.62
N GLU A 32 -1.34 14.04 1.73
CA GLU A 32 -1.79 14.73 2.95
C GLU A 32 -0.65 15.54 3.58
N GLU A 33 0.56 14.99 3.66
CA GLU A 33 1.75 15.69 4.17
C GLU A 33 2.11 16.90 3.32
N LYS A 34 2.07 16.74 1.99
CA LYS A 34 2.29 17.84 1.05
C LYS A 34 1.23 18.93 1.19
N LYS A 35 -0.03 18.55 1.42
CA LYS A 35 -1.13 19.50 1.65
C LYS A 35 -0.99 20.23 2.99
N ALA A 36 -0.54 19.54 4.03
CA ALA A 36 -0.32 20.11 5.36
C ALA A 36 1.00 20.91 5.45
N GLY A 37 1.94 20.68 4.52
CA GLY A 37 3.26 21.32 4.52
C GLY A 37 4.18 20.84 5.65
N ARG A 38 3.87 19.69 6.28
CA ARG A 38 4.61 19.10 7.41
C ARG A 38 4.44 17.59 7.42
N ASP A 39 5.37 16.92 8.10
CA ASP A 39 5.25 15.49 8.40
C ASP A 39 4.01 15.23 9.28
N LEU A 40 3.25 14.19 8.92
CA LEU A 40 2.02 13.76 9.60
C LEU A 40 2.15 12.34 10.11
N THR A 41 3.33 11.74 10.10
CA THR A 41 3.57 10.34 10.53
C THR A 41 2.94 10.01 11.91
N GLY A 42 2.89 10.96 12.85
CA GLY A 42 2.26 10.79 14.17
C GLY A 42 0.75 11.07 14.24
N GLU A 43 0.17 11.66 13.20
CA GLU A 43 -1.25 12.06 13.12
C GLU A 43 -2.01 11.28 12.03
N ILE A 44 -1.30 10.49 11.21
CA ILE A 44 -1.84 9.72 10.10
C ILE A 44 -1.87 8.23 10.44
N ASN A 45 -3.00 7.59 10.17
CA ASN A 45 -3.12 6.16 10.35
C ASN A 45 -2.34 5.42 9.25
N PRO A 46 -1.35 4.57 9.57
CA PRO A 46 -0.51 3.90 8.56
C PRO A 46 -1.23 2.76 7.81
N PHE A 47 -2.40 2.33 8.28
CA PHE A 47 -3.20 1.27 7.65
C PHE A 47 -4.21 1.81 6.65
N THR A 48 -4.65 3.06 6.83
CA THR A 48 -5.61 3.70 5.94
C THR A 48 -4.96 4.82 5.13
N GLY A 49 -3.95 5.50 5.69
CA GLY A 49 -3.35 6.73 5.18
C GLY A 49 -4.21 7.96 5.43
N GLY A 50 -5.09 7.91 6.45
CA GLY A 50 -6.04 8.98 6.79
C GLY A 50 -5.66 9.64 8.10
N ARG A 51 -5.93 10.94 8.24
CA ARG A 51 -5.73 11.65 9.51
C ARG A 51 -6.71 11.14 10.56
N MET A 52 -6.23 11.04 11.80
CA MET A 52 -7.07 10.78 12.97
C MET A 52 -7.88 12.01 13.37
#